data_AF-A0A315X3J6-F1
#
_entry.id   AF-A0A315X3J6-F1
#
_cell.length_a   1.000
_cell.length_b   1.000
_cell.length_c   1.000
_cell.angle_alpha   90.00
_cell.angle_beta   90.00
_cell.angle_gamma   90.00
#
_symmetry.space_group_name_H-M   'P 1'
#
loop_
_entity.id
_entity.type
_entity.pdbx_description
1 polymer ?
#
loop_
_entity_poly.entity_id
_entity_poly.type
_entity_poly.pdbx_seq_one_letter_code
_entity_poly.pdbx_strand_id
1 'polypeptide(L)'
;MGATLERLAALAALFALACAVAVGSPEPGKADHYPCHLPNRGWGFDTYEFENYGQQYGRAIELAARGLAVPPAYTLSNGEVIDLTYQGVESGPRSARLPASTANSIPPSLYKAIAWIESDYGNASHSTPYGGVGSILLSMDCGYGIGQITSGMGHLSAPPALDVRVPSARQAIIGTHPMFNVAEGVRILADKWNSAPGLRPVAGNGDPLALEDWYYAVWSYNGFAFSNHPLNPAKNPLRGTVWNCGDPNAPGYGVFNRSDYTYNEVVYGCVRYPPVAKGATYPPPLSQPGAPPPSSSGARFEPGDTGVVIGTGNCLNLRSEPASPTIVTCLSDGTVVTVLGGPASANGLTWWNIQAGNFTGWSADEFLAKVTKPDPEAPVNPEGRLWPPQVFTMPSLTVPQVASALTAENYDKCSDGGFAGGCASMDFPTTIPELEIVPHFDTTPPIDPGLASAFLGNPQLQVVGDRAVSITASTTSATSSAITVRNTGTWIAPFRVRTSASWLIVRHPYDPPGRVVDGGVAIGSETDVVVQKTPRIATRGRDSELQITVDAANLPEGQLSGTVIIEPLLGGGGITTITVQVTRDSTGGGAPGPGFKSVLPGITYEGSP
;
A
#
# COMPACT_ATOMS: atom_id res chain seq x y z
N MET A 1 42.58 4.09 43.66
CA MET A 1 42.40 4.63 42.30
C MET A 1 41.65 3.68 41.36
N GLY A 2 41.55 2.36 41.61
CA GLY A 2 40.89 1.41 40.69
C GLY A 2 39.37 1.53 40.57
N ALA A 3 38.64 1.60 41.69
CA ALA A 3 37.17 1.54 41.67
C ALA A 3 36.49 2.76 41.00
N THR A 4 37.14 3.92 41.00
CA THR A 4 36.61 5.15 40.37
C THR A 4 36.80 5.12 38.86
N LEU A 5 37.91 4.55 38.38
CA LEU A 5 38.22 4.36 36.96
C LEU A 5 37.33 3.30 36.33
N GLU A 6 37.02 2.20 37.04
CA GLU A 6 36.08 1.17 36.58
C GLU A 6 34.64 1.73 36.43
N ARG A 7 34.20 2.59 37.36
CA ARG A 7 32.89 3.24 37.26
C ARG A 7 32.80 4.22 36.11
N LEU A 8 33.87 4.97 35.84
CA LEU A 8 33.95 5.89 34.70
C LEU A 8 33.97 5.13 33.37
N ALA A 9 34.68 4.01 33.28
CA ALA A 9 34.69 3.15 32.09
C ALA A 9 33.33 2.50 31.83
N ALA A 10 32.65 2.04 32.88
CA ALA A 10 31.29 1.48 32.77
C ALA A 10 30.26 2.53 32.34
N LEU A 11 30.35 3.76 32.87
CA LEU A 11 29.50 4.88 32.46
C LEU A 11 29.77 5.30 31.01
N ALA A 12 31.04 5.34 30.57
CA ALA A 12 31.38 5.64 29.19
C ALA A 12 30.90 4.55 28.22
N ALA A 13 30.96 3.27 28.61
CA ALA A 13 30.44 2.16 27.82
C ALA A 13 28.91 2.19 27.73
N LEU A 14 28.21 2.51 28.83
CA LEU A 14 26.75 2.70 28.84
C LEU A 14 26.32 3.90 27.99
N PHE A 15 27.09 4.99 28.01
CA PHE A 15 26.82 6.17 27.19
C PHE A 15 27.07 5.89 25.70
N ALA A 16 28.15 5.17 25.36
CA ALA A 16 28.43 4.74 23.99
C ALA A 16 27.38 3.75 23.46
N LEU A 17 26.88 2.85 24.31
CA LEU A 17 25.80 1.92 23.95
C LEU A 17 24.47 2.66 23.79
N ALA A 18 24.16 3.64 24.63
CA ALA A 18 22.98 4.49 24.49
C ALA A 18 23.03 5.35 23.22
N CYS A 19 24.21 5.89 22.86
CA CYS A 19 24.40 6.57 21.58
C CYS A 19 24.30 5.61 20.38
N ALA A 20 24.84 4.39 20.47
CA ALA A 20 24.72 3.40 19.39
C ALA A 20 23.26 2.93 19.18
N VAL A 21 22.46 2.83 20.25
CA VAL A 21 21.02 2.54 20.17
C VAL A 21 20.24 3.73 19.61
N ALA A 22 20.63 4.97 19.93
CA ALA A 22 20.00 6.17 19.37
C ALA A 22 20.33 6.40 17.88
N VAL A 23 21.50 5.94 17.41
CA VAL A 23 21.93 6.04 16.00
C VAL A 23 21.53 4.80 15.19
N GLY A 24 21.27 3.66 15.84
CA GLY A 24 20.84 2.40 15.23
C GLY A 24 19.35 2.09 15.33
N SER A 25 18.56 2.95 15.97
CA SER A 25 17.11 2.87 15.89
C SER A 25 16.70 3.44 14.53
N PRO A 26 16.11 2.66 13.59
CA PRO A 26 15.37 3.30 12.52
C PRO A 26 14.34 4.20 13.20
N GLU A 27 14.33 5.49 12.85
CA GLU A 27 13.26 6.36 13.33
C GLU A 27 11.94 5.63 13.03
N PRO A 28 11.09 5.34 14.03
CA PRO A 28 9.77 4.83 13.74
C PRO A 28 9.15 5.88 12.84
N GLY A 29 8.90 5.52 11.57
CA GLY A 29 8.44 6.45 10.55
C GLY A 29 7.22 7.19 11.06
N LYS A 30 7.43 8.37 11.64
CA LYS A 30 6.34 9.23 12.06
C LYS A 30 5.74 9.71 10.76
N ALA A 31 4.52 9.25 10.54
CA ALA A 31 3.63 9.78 9.53
C ALA A 31 3.25 11.21 9.92
N ASP A 32 4.21 12.15 9.89
CA ASP A 32 3.93 13.58 9.84
C ASP A 32 3.51 13.87 8.38
N HIS A 33 2.34 13.32 8.03
CA HIS A 33 1.67 13.55 6.77
C HIS A 33 0.85 14.82 6.94
N TYR A 34 1.30 15.93 6.35
CA TYR A 34 0.33 16.90 5.87
C TYR A 34 -0.40 16.24 4.69
N PRO A 35 -1.71 15.98 4.79
CA PRO A 35 -2.48 15.41 3.69
C PRO A 35 -2.45 16.34 2.47
N CYS A 36 -2.76 15.77 1.29
CA CYS A 36 -3.09 16.53 0.09
C CYS A 36 -4.31 17.40 0.38
N HIS A 37 -4.09 18.63 0.84
CA HIS A 37 -5.16 19.59 1.06
C HIS A 37 -5.31 20.52 -0.14
N LEU A 38 -6.55 20.93 -0.37
CA LEU A 38 -6.84 21.99 -1.32
C LEU A 38 -5.97 23.23 -1.01
N PRO A 39 -5.44 23.91 -2.04
CA PRO A 39 -5.71 23.67 -3.46
C PRO A 39 -4.84 22.59 -4.13
N ASN A 40 -3.75 22.12 -3.52
CA ASN A 40 -2.80 21.20 -4.18
C ASN A 40 -3.11 19.74 -3.86
N ARG A 41 -3.79 19.07 -4.78
CA ARG A 41 -4.01 17.61 -4.74
C ARG A 41 -2.75 16.90 -5.24
N GLY A 42 -1.70 16.88 -4.43
CA GLY A 42 -0.46 16.15 -4.72
C GLY A 42 0.44 16.80 -5.79
N TRP A 43 1.50 16.08 -6.13
CA TRP A 43 2.49 16.42 -7.16
C TRP A 43 2.00 16.05 -8.56
N GLY A 44 2.24 16.93 -9.53
CA GLY A 44 1.94 16.71 -10.93
C GLY A 44 2.98 15.83 -11.61
N PHE A 45 2.90 14.52 -11.42
CA PHE A 45 3.80 13.58 -12.11
C PHE A 45 3.17 12.97 -13.38
N ASP A 46 4.00 12.76 -14.39
CA ASP A 46 3.70 11.90 -15.53
C ASP A 46 4.52 10.60 -15.47
N THR A 47 3.90 9.49 -15.86
CA THR A 47 4.49 8.15 -15.86
C THR A 47 4.14 7.40 -17.14
N TYR A 48 4.94 6.37 -17.46
CA TYR A 48 4.57 5.36 -18.44
C TYR A 48 3.60 4.34 -17.85
N GLU A 49 2.67 3.84 -18.66
CA GLU A 49 1.76 2.74 -18.34
C GLU A 49 2.10 1.54 -19.22
N PHE A 50 2.36 0.36 -18.65
CA PHE A 50 2.86 -0.77 -19.43
C PHE A 50 1.82 -1.34 -20.42
N GLU A 51 2.21 -1.56 -21.68
CA GLU A 51 1.33 -2.15 -22.71
C GLU A 51 0.81 -3.54 -22.29
N ASN A 52 1.74 -4.45 -21.95
CA ASN A 52 1.43 -5.77 -21.41
C ASN A 52 1.43 -5.72 -19.87
N TYR A 53 0.53 -4.91 -19.31
CA TYR A 53 0.50 -4.59 -17.88
C TYR A 53 0.49 -5.83 -16.98
N GLY A 54 -0.33 -6.86 -17.30
CA GLY A 54 -0.46 -8.06 -16.47
C GLY A 54 0.87 -8.79 -16.29
N GLN A 55 1.59 -9.03 -17.40
CA GLN A 55 2.90 -9.67 -17.34
C GLN A 55 3.98 -8.74 -16.77
N GLN A 56 4.00 -7.47 -17.19
CA GLN A 56 5.08 -6.54 -16.81
C GLN A 56 5.00 -6.17 -15.33
N TYR A 57 3.82 -5.84 -14.80
CA TYR A 57 3.67 -5.59 -13.35
C TYR A 57 3.85 -6.86 -12.54
N GLY A 58 3.36 -8.03 -13.01
CA GLY A 58 3.61 -9.30 -12.34
C GLY A 58 5.10 -9.59 -12.13
N ARG A 59 5.91 -9.40 -13.18
CA ARG A 59 7.38 -9.55 -13.13
C ARG A 59 8.06 -8.47 -12.29
N ALA A 60 7.63 -7.22 -12.40
CA ALA A 60 8.15 -6.12 -11.58
C ALA A 60 7.96 -6.42 -10.09
N ILE A 61 6.78 -6.92 -9.70
CA ILE A 61 6.45 -7.31 -8.33
C ILE A 61 7.31 -8.49 -7.87
N GLU A 62 7.47 -9.53 -8.69
CA GLU A 62 8.31 -10.69 -8.36
C GLU A 62 9.77 -10.31 -8.13
N LEU A 63 10.31 -9.38 -8.93
CA LEU A 63 11.66 -8.84 -8.75
C LEU A 63 11.76 -7.98 -7.49
N ALA A 64 10.79 -7.09 -7.26
CA ALA A 64 10.78 -6.18 -6.12
C ALA A 64 10.67 -6.95 -4.80
N ALA A 65 9.78 -7.95 -4.74
CA ALA A 65 9.57 -8.80 -3.56
C ALA A 65 10.83 -9.55 -3.09
N ARG A 66 11.81 -9.72 -3.99
CA ARG A 66 13.12 -10.34 -3.74
C ARG A 66 14.25 -9.31 -3.59
N GLY A 67 13.94 -8.01 -3.60
CA GLY A 67 14.93 -6.94 -3.51
C GLY A 67 15.80 -6.76 -4.75
N LEU A 68 15.33 -7.18 -5.92
CA LEU A 68 16.08 -7.17 -7.18
C LEU A 68 15.65 -6.07 -8.16
N ALA A 69 14.59 -5.31 -7.84
CA ALA A 69 13.92 -4.44 -8.81
C ALA A 69 14.64 -3.12 -9.12
N VAL A 70 15.30 -2.52 -8.12
CA VAL A 70 15.86 -1.17 -8.21
C VAL A 70 17.34 -1.20 -7.84
N PRO A 71 18.15 -0.23 -8.32
CA PRO A 71 19.55 -0.14 -7.93
C PRO A 71 19.71 0.11 -6.42
N PRO A 72 20.90 -0.16 -5.85
CA PRO A 72 21.26 0.31 -4.52
C PRO A 72 21.08 1.83 -4.38
N ALA A 73 21.02 2.33 -3.15
CA ALA A 73 20.94 3.75 -2.87
C ALA A 73 22.00 4.54 -3.65
N TYR A 74 21.61 5.66 -4.26
CA TYR A 74 22.49 6.48 -5.07
C TYR A 74 22.25 7.97 -4.84
N THR A 75 23.31 8.76 -5.02
CA THR A 75 23.29 10.21 -4.80
C THR A 75 23.25 10.93 -6.13
N LEU A 76 22.30 11.86 -6.27
CA LEU A 76 22.22 12.75 -7.42
C LEU A 76 23.32 13.82 -7.36
N SER A 77 23.59 14.49 -8.48
CA SER A 77 24.63 15.54 -8.55
C SER A 77 24.38 16.73 -7.61
N ASN A 78 23.16 16.89 -7.11
CA ASN A 78 22.79 17.93 -6.16
C ASN A 78 22.96 17.51 -4.68
N GLY A 79 23.45 16.29 -4.42
CA GLY A 79 23.64 15.74 -3.07
C GLY A 79 22.45 14.96 -2.50
N GLU A 80 21.28 14.98 -3.16
CA GLU A 80 20.10 14.26 -2.70
C GLU A 80 20.24 12.75 -2.92
N VAL A 81 19.82 11.95 -1.95
CA VAL A 81 19.90 10.48 -2.00
C VAL A 81 18.55 9.89 -2.39
N ILE A 82 18.56 9.02 -3.39
CA ILE A 82 17.43 8.13 -3.70
C ILE A 82 17.77 6.76 -3.10
N ASP A 83 16.98 6.32 -2.13
CA ASP A 83 17.08 4.99 -1.53
C ASP A 83 15.68 4.34 -1.45
N LEU A 84 15.46 3.35 -2.32
CA LEU A 84 14.30 2.45 -2.29
C LEU A 84 14.76 1.00 -2.13
N THR A 85 15.94 0.79 -1.53
CA THR A 85 16.48 -0.55 -1.36
C THR A 85 15.56 -1.40 -0.49
N TYR A 86 15.40 -2.66 -0.88
CA TYR A 86 14.64 -3.62 -0.09
C TYR A 86 15.45 -3.97 1.15
N GLN A 87 14.86 -3.65 2.31
CA GLN A 87 15.45 -3.81 3.63
C GLN A 87 15.40 -5.25 4.15
N GLY A 88 14.71 -6.15 3.46
CA GLY A 88 14.47 -7.51 3.93
C GLY A 88 13.40 -7.56 5.02
N VAL A 89 13.08 -8.78 5.45
CA VAL A 89 12.05 -9.00 6.47
C VAL A 89 12.58 -9.85 7.62
N GLU A 90 12.21 -9.48 8.83
CA GLU A 90 12.46 -10.21 10.05
C GLU A 90 11.72 -11.56 10.04
N SER A 91 12.13 -12.50 10.87
CA SER A 91 11.49 -13.82 10.95
C SER A 91 11.46 -14.36 12.37
N GLY A 92 10.65 -15.39 12.60
CA GLY A 92 10.57 -16.08 13.88
C GLY A 92 9.49 -15.51 14.81
N PRO A 93 9.18 -16.24 15.89
CA PRO A 93 8.08 -15.90 16.77
C PRO A 93 8.42 -14.68 17.63
N ARG A 94 7.40 -14.07 18.26
CA ARG A 94 7.58 -12.88 19.12
C ARG A 94 8.74 -13.01 20.13
N SER A 95 8.89 -14.18 20.77
CA SER A 95 9.90 -14.41 21.80
C SER A 95 11.32 -14.61 21.27
N ALA A 96 11.49 -14.81 19.95
CA ALA A 96 12.76 -15.15 19.32
C ALA A 96 12.86 -14.56 17.90
N ARG A 97 12.52 -13.27 17.76
CA ARG A 97 12.62 -12.55 16.47
C ARG A 97 14.07 -12.47 16.01
N LEU A 98 14.28 -12.84 14.75
CA LEU A 98 15.53 -12.69 14.03
C LEU A 98 15.52 -11.37 13.24
N PRO A 99 16.67 -10.67 13.16
CA PRO A 99 16.78 -9.43 12.40
C PRO A 99 16.38 -9.57 10.93
N ALA A 100 15.99 -8.45 10.33
CA ALA A 100 15.62 -8.40 8.92
C ALA A 100 16.73 -8.94 8.01
N SER A 101 16.34 -9.77 7.05
CA SER A 101 17.25 -10.38 6.08
C SER A 101 16.70 -10.20 4.67
N THR A 102 17.54 -9.74 3.74
CA THR A 102 17.21 -9.65 2.31
C THR A 102 17.13 -11.01 1.62
N ALA A 103 17.55 -12.09 2.31
CA ALA A 103 17.31 -13.45 1.87
C ALA A 103 15.85 -13.88 2.06
N ASN A 104 15.12 -13.22 2.96
CA ASN A 104 13.69 -13.41 3.13
C ASN A 104 12.95 -12.48 2.17
N SER A 105 11.97 -13.01 1.45
CA SER A 105 11.17 -12.26 0.47
C SER A 105 9.73 -12.11 0.94
N ILE A 106 9.07 -11.07 0.45
CA ILE A 106 7.60 -10.98 0.50
C ILE A 106 6.99 -12.04 -0.45
N PRO A 107 5.90 -12.72 -0.08
CA PRO A 107 5.12 -13.53 -1.02
C PRO A 107 4.63 -12.70 -2.22
N PRO A 108 5.11 -12.95 -3.45
CA PRO A 108 4.72 -12.15 -4.60
C PRO A 108 3.21 -12.11 -4.83
N SER A 109 2.47 -13.20 -4.56
CA SER A 109 1.03 -13.24 -4.76
C SER A 109 0.28 -12.26 -3.85
N LEU A 110 0.77 -12.02 -2.63
CA LEU A 110 0.15 -11.04 -1.71
C LEU A 110 0.30 -9.63 -2.25
N TYR A 111 1.50 -9.24 -2.68
CA TYR A 111 1.69 -7.89 -3.21
C TYR A 111 1.04 -7.71 -4.59
N LYS A 112 0.97 -8.76 -5.41
CA LYS A 112 0.15 -8.78 -6.64
C LYS A 112 -1.32 -8.52 -6.34
N ALA A 113 -1.88 -9.15 -5.30
CA ALA A 113 -3.26 -8.89 -4.89
C ALA A 113 -3.43 -7.46 -4.35
N ILE A 114 -2.51 -6.97 -3.51
CA ILE A 114 -2.52 -5.58 -3.02
C ILE A 114 -2.52 -4.60 -4.19
N ALA A 115 -1.54 -4.67 -5.09
CA ALA A 115 -1.46 -3.78 -6.26
C ALA A 115 -2.73 -3.82 -7.14
N TRP A 116 -3.38 -4.99 -7.26
CA TRP A 116 -4.67 -5.09 -7.95
C TRP A 116 -5.80 -4.39 -7.20
N ILE A 117 -5.88 -4.57 -5.89
CA ILE A 117 -6.90 -3.96 -5.02
C ILE A 117 -6.75 -2.45 -4.94
N GLU A 118 -5.51 -1.96 -4.94
CA GLU A 118 -5.17 -0.54 -4.87
C GLU A 118 -5.44 0.19 -6.19
N SER A 119 -5.11 -0.41 -7.34
CA SER A 119 -5.13 0.34 -8.60
C SER A 119 -5.62 -0.41 -9.85
N ASP A 120 -6.11 -1.65 -9.72
CA ASP A 120 -6.51 -2.47 -10.87
C ASP A 120 -5.34 -2.63 -11.88
N TYR A 121 -4.11 -2.77 -11.34
CA TYR A 121 -2.84 -2.76 -12.09
C TYR A 121 -2.67 -1.55 -13.03
N GLY A 122 -3.08 -0.36 -12.57
CA GLY A 122 -2.78 0.91 -13.22
C GLY A 122 -1.70 1.68 -12.45
N ASN A 123 -0.67 2.16 -13.12
CA ASN A 123 0.27 3.13 -12.56
C ASN A 123 -0.06 4.56 -13.02
N ALA A 124 -0.53 4.73 -14.26
CA ALA A 124 -1.06 5.99 -14.75
C ALA A 124 -2.57 6.10 -14.51
N SER A 125 -3.08 7.34 -14.58
CA SER A 125 -4.51 7.65 -14.59
C SER A 125 -5.26 6.81 -15.61
N HIS A 126 -6.51 6.43 -15.31
CA HIS A 126 -7.37 5.65 -16.22
C HIS A 126 -7.65 6.32 -17.58
N SER A 127 -7.37 7.62 -17.72
CA SER A 127 -7.39 8.32 -19.01
C SER A 127 -6.22 7.91 -19.93
N THR A 128 -5.12 7.46 -19.36
CA THR A 128 -3.92 7.02 -20.08
C THR A 128 -4.15 5.59 -20.60
N PRO A 129 -4.00 5.32 -21.90
CA PRO A 129 -4.07 3.95 -22.40
C PRO A 129 -2.86 3.14 -21.91
N TYR A 130 -3.03 1.84 -21.70
CA TYR A 130 -1.90 0.92 -21.63
C TYR A 130 -0.95 1.15 -22.81
N GLY A 131 0.36 1.16 -22.54
CA GLY A 131 1.43 1.53 -23.46
C GLY A 131 1.65 3.02 -23.64
N GLY A 132 0.88 3.88 -22.96
CA GLY A 132 0.94 5.33 -23.09
C GLY A 132 1.78 6.02 -22.01
N VAL A 133 1.89 7.34 -22.13
CA VAL A 133 2.41 8.26 -21.10
C VAL A 133 1.31 9.24 -20.72
N GLY A 134 1.14 9.49 -19.44
CA GLY A 134 0.22 10.50 -18.92
C GLY A 134 0.34 10.65 -17.41
N SER A 135 -0.62 11.35 -16.81
CA SER A 135 -0.60 11.62 -15.37
C SER A 135 -0.51 10.32 -14.59
N ILE A 136 0.25 10.31 -13.51
CA ILE A 136 0.20 9.22 -12.53
C ILE A 136 -1.22 9.05 -11.98
N LEU A 137 -1.60 7.81 -11.67
CA LEU A 137 -2.81 7.56 -10.92
C LEU A 137 -2.66 8.16 -9.52
N LEU A 138 -3.52 9.12 -9.18
CA LEU A 138 -3.46 9.86 -7.94
C LEU A 138 -4.80 9.80 -7.21
N SER A 139 -4.80 9.24 -6.00
CA SER A 139 -5.96 9.28 -5.11
C SER A 139 -6.03 10.57 -4.29
N MET A 140 -7.19 10.80 -3.68
CA MET A 140 -7.46 12.00 -2.87
C MET A 140 -6.59 12.12 -1.60
N ASP A 141 -6.03 11.01 -1.12
CA ASP A 141 -5.15 10.91 0.05
C ASP A 141 -3.65 10.88 -0.30
N CYS A 142 -3.29 11.31 -1.52
CA CYS A 142 -1.93 11.28 -2.05
C CYS A 142 -1.37 9.87 -2.32
N GLY A 143 -2.20 8.90 -2.66
CA GLY A 143 -1.73 7.59 -3.12
C GLY A 143 -1.29 7.68 -4.59
N TYR A 144 -0.03 7.38 -4.85
CA TYR A 144 0.56 7.46 -6.20
C TYR A 144 0.73 6.08 -6.81
N GLY A 145 0.26 5.93 -8.04
CA GLY A 145 0.59 4.82 -8.93
C GLY A 145 0.03 3.47 -8.50
N ILE A 146 0.67 2.41 -8.98
CA ILE A 146 0.17 1.03 -8.85
C ILE A 146 0.09 0.56 -7.39
N GLY A 147 1.02 0.98 -6.55
CA GLY A 147 0.99 0.64 -5.12
C GLY A 147 0.10 1.56 -4.28
N GLN A 148 -0.50 2.61 -4.89
CA GLN A 148 -1.15 3.73 -4.19
C GLN A 148 -0.29 4.24 -3.02
N ILE A 149 0.97 4.56 -3.33
CA ILE A 149 1.99 4.91 -2.33
C ILE A 149 1.64 6.25 -1.68
N THR A 150 1.27 6.24 -0.40
CA THR A 150 0.99 7.44 0.40
C THR A 150 2.14 7.80 1.34
N SER A 151 2.84 6.79 1.88
CA SER A 151 3.89 6.97 2.89
C SER A 151 5.07 7.76 2.32
N GLY A 152 5.45 8.86 2.98
CA GLY A 152 6.53 9.75 2.51
C GLY A 152 6.18 10.61 1.29
N MET A 153 4.97 10.49 0.74
CA MET A 153 4.57 11.18 -0.49
C MET A 153 3.84 12.52 -0.25
N GLY A 154 3.57 12.89 1.00
CA GLY A 154 3.04 14.20 1.37
C GLY A 154 4.04 15.33 1.12
N HIS A 155 3.56 16.55 0.88
CA HIS A 155 4.41 17.70 0.51
C HIS A 155 5.47 18.08 1.55
N LEU A 156 5.34 17.61 2.80
CA LEU A 156 6.29 17.86 3.89
C LEU A 156 6.89 16.57 4.48
N SER A 157 6.64 15.42 3.86
CA SER A 157 6.79 14.11 4.50
C SER A 157 8.11 13.38 4.19
N ALA A 158 9.03 13.99 3.44
CA ALA A 158 10.30 13.36 3.06
C ALA A 158 11.48 14.26 3.43
N PRO A 159 12.36 13.88 4.37
CA PRO A 159 13.61 14.58 4.63
C PRO A 159 14.65 14.35 3.50
N PRO A 160 15.42 15.37 3.09
CA PRO A 160 15.16 16.79 3.36
C PRO A 160 13.99 17.25 2.50
N ALA A 161 12.92 17.73 3.12
CA ALA A 161 11.81 18.31 2.38
C ALA A 161 12.35 19.63 1.82
N LEU A 162 12.74 19.62 0.54
CA LEU A 162 13.44 20.74 -0.08
C LEU A 162 12.59 22.02 -0.03
N ASP A 163 11.26 21.87 -0.04
CA ASP A 163 10.23 22.89 0.14
C ASP A 163 8.84 22.20 0.12
N VAL A 164 7.78 22.82 0.65
CA VAL A 164 6.37 22.36 0.48
C VAL A 164 5.88 22.39 -0.99
N ARG A 165 6.79 22.71 -1.92
CA ARG A 165 6.52 23.07 -3.32
C ARG A 165 7.35 22.30 -4.33
N VAL A 166 8.36 21.57 -3.89
CA VAL A 166 9.25 20.81 -4.78
C VAL A 166 9.32 19.38 -4.25
N PRO A 167 8.92 18.37 -5.05
CA PRO A 167 9.03 17.00 -4.60
C PRO A 167 10.49 16.64 -4.36
N SER A 168 10.78 15.83 -3.34
CA SER A 168 12.08 15.18 -3.23
C SER A 168 12.33 14.28 -4.46
N ALA A 169 13.58 13.94 -4.73
CA ALA A 169 13.98 13.06 -5.80
C ALA A 169 13.38 11.67 -5.60
N ARG A 170 13.28 11.23 -4.34
CA ARG A 170 12.57 10.01 -3.95
C ARG A 170 11.09 10.08 -4.33
N GLN A 171 10.38 11.16 -4.00
CA GLN A 171 8.98 11.33 -4.39
C GLN A 171 8.81 11.35 -5.90
N ALA A 172 9.66 12.09 -6.61
CA ALA A 172 9.59 12.19 -8.05
C ALA A 172 9.87 10.87 -8.76
N ILE A 173 10.86 10.06 -8.31
CA ILE A 173 11.14 8.76 -8.94
C ILE A 173 10.02 7.74 -8.68
N ILE A 174 9.43 7.72 -7.47
CA ILE A 174 8.24 6.91 -7.15
C ILE A 174 7.06 7.31 -8.06
N GLY A 175 6.92 8.61 -8.31
CA GLY A 175 5.82 9.19 -9.08
C GLY A 175 5.96 9.10 -10.60
N THR A 176 7.16 8.85 -11.12
CA THR A 176 7.44 8.89 -12.57
C THR A 176 7.85 7.53 -13.13
N HIS A 177 8.37 6.61 -12.31
CA HIS A 177 8.87 5.32 -12.79
C HIS A 177 8.11 4.12 -12.16
N PRO A 178 7.38 3.32 -12.96
CA PRO A 178 6.54 2.24 -12.42
C PRO A 178 7.30 1.20 -11.58
N MET A 179 8.53 0.84 -11.97
CA MET A 179 9.37 -0.09 -11.19
C MET A 179 9.74 0.45 -9.80
N PHE A 180 9.98 1.76 -9.67
CA PHE A 180 10.28 2.38 -8.38
C PHE A 180 9.01 2.51 -7.52
N ASN A 181 7.85 2.73 -8.14
CA ASN A 181 6.56 2.70 -7.45
C ASN A 181 6.28 1.30 -6.85
N VAL A 182 6.47 0.25 -7.64
CA VAL A 182 6.35 -1.15 -7.19
C VAL A 182 7.35 -1.46 -6.07
N ALA A 183 8.61 -1.08 -6.24
CA ALA A 183 9.65 -1.32 -5.23
C ALA A 183 9.32 -0.63 -3.90
N GLU A 184 8.82 0.61 -3.92
CA GLU A 184 8.46 1.32 -2.69
C GLU A 184 7.27 0.67 -1.98
N GLY A 185 6.23 0.22 -2.68
CA GLY A 185 5.11 -0.44 -2.00
C GLY A 185 5.49 -1.82 -1.43
N VAL A 186 6.38 -2.56 -2.10
CA VAL A 186 6.99 -3.77 -1.51
C VAL A 186 7.78 -3.42 -0.25
N ARG A 187 8.61 -2.36 -0.30
CA ARG A 187 9.37 -1.88 0.87
C ARG A 187 8.43 -1.49 2.02
N ILE A 188 7.34 -0.81 1.73
CA ILE A 188 6.31 -0.44 2.73
C ILE A 188 5.66 -1.68 3.33
N LEU A 189 5.30 -2.69 2.53
CA LEU A 189 4.73 -3.93 3.06
C LEU A 189 5.72 -4.66 3.99
N ALA A 190 7.01 -4.67 3.65
CA ALA A 190 8.06 -5.18 4.53
C ALA A 190 8.21 -4.35 5.81
N ASP A 191 8.09 -3.02 5.75
CA ASP A 191 8.06 -2.17 6.95
C ASP A 191 6.86 -2.51 7.84
N LYS A 192 5.68 -2.76 7.23
CA LYS A 192 4.49 -3.18 7.99
C LYS A 192 4.73 -4.51 8.69
N TRP A 193 5.36 -5.46 8.04
CA TRP A 193 5.77 -6.73 8.65
C TRP A 193 6.79 -6.53 9.79
N ASN A 194 7.87 -5.79 9.53
CA ASN A 194 8.95 -5.53 10.49
C ASN A 194 8.51 -4.64 11.67
N SER A 195 7.33 -4.01 11.59
CA SER A 195 6.77 -3.29 12.73
C SER A 195 6.27 -4.23 13.84
N ALA A 196 6.13 -5.53 13.58
CA ALA A 196 5.95 -6.53 14.63
C ALA A 196 7.32 -6.99 15.15
N PRO A 197 7.52 -7.14 16.47
CA PRO A 197 6.50 -7.15 17.52
C PRO A 197 6.37 -5.82 18.26
N GLY A 198 7.02 -4.74 17.81
CA GLY A 198 7.11 -3.47 18.54
C GLY A 198 5.84 -2.62 18.49
N LEU A 199 5.18 -2.62 17.33
CA LEU A 199 3.97 -1.83 17.02
C LEU A 199 2.84 -2.69 16.46
N ARG A 200 3.10 -3.94 16.07
CA ARG A 200 2.08 -4.84 15.52
C ARG A 200 2.13 -6.22 16.18
N PRO A 201 0.98 -6.92 16.21
CA PRO A 201 0.95 -8.32 16.63
C PRO A 201 1.69 -9.23 15.64
N VAL A 202 2.03 -10.42 16.11
CA VAL A 202 2.66 -11.48 15.32
C VAL A 202 1.59 -12.54 15.06
N ALA A 203 1.31 -12.82 13.78
CA ALA A 203 0.55 -14.00 13.40
C ALA A 203 1.50 -15.19 13.26
N GLY A 204 1.07 -16.35 13.73
CA GLY A 204 1.82 -17.60 13.60
C GLY A 204 3.18 -17.56 14.28
N ASN A 205 4.19 -18.05 13.55
CA ASN A 205 5.58 -18.07 14.00
C ASN A 205 6.39 -16.96 13.34
N GLY A 206 5.75 -15.96 12.73
CA GLY A 206 6.43 -14.93 11.96
C GLY A 206 7.30 -15.52 10.86
N ASP A 207 6.81 -16.55 10.16
CA ASP A 207 7.49 -17.15 9.01
C ASP A 207 7.17 -16.33 7.75
N PRO A 208 8.15 -15.62 7.15
CA PRO A 208 7.91 -14.80 5.97
C PRO A 208 7.49 -15.61 4.73
N LEU A 209 7.66 -16.94 4.73
CA LEU A 209 7.18 -17.81 3.65
C LEU A 209 5.69 -18.17 3.80
N ALA A 210 5.16 -18.16 5.03
CA ALA A 210 3.78 -18.56 5.32
C ALA A 210 2.81 -17.43 4.97
N LEU A 211 1.91 -17.65 4.01
CA LEU A 211 0.93 -16.66 3.55
C LEU A 211 0.06 -16.13 4.69
N GLU A 212 -0.29 -16.98 5.65
CA GLU A 212 -1.14 -16.64 6.80
C GLU A 212 -0.43 -15.71 7.81
N ASP A 213 0.89 -15.82 7.96
CA ASP A 213 1.65 -15.03 8.94
C ASP A 213 1.71 -13.53 8.52
N TRP A 214 1.44 -13.23 7.24
CA TRP A 214 1.37 -11.86 6.71
C TRP A 214 0.09 -11.09 7.06
N TYR A 215 -0.87 -11.73 7.75
CA TYR A 215 -2.21 -11.17 8.00
C TYR A 215 -2.17 -9.73 8.55
N TYR A 216 -1.33 -9.47 9.56
CA TYR A 216 -1.23 -8.13 10.16
C TYR A 216 -0.47 -7.11 9.30
N ALA A 217 0.46 -7.57 8.47
CA ALA A 217 1.17 -6.71 7.52
C ALA A 217 0.23 -6.27 6.38
N VAL A 218 -0.60 -7.19 5.86
CA VAL A 218 -1.64 -6.90 4.87
C VAL A 218 -2.65 -5.91 5.43
N TRP A 219 -3.16 -6.13 6.65
CA TRP A 219 -4.05 -5.19 7.32
C TRP A 219 -3.40 -3.80 7.44
N SER A 220 -2.14 -3.78 7.86
CA SER A 220 -1.39 -2.55 8.07
C SER A 220 -1.03 -1.81 6.79
N TYR A 221 -1.10 -2.44 5.61
CA TYR A 221 -0.82 -1.80 4.33
C TYR A 221 -1.85 -0.72 4.01
N ASN A 222 -3.15 -1.06 4.08
CA ASN A 222 -4.24 -0.08 3.95
C ASN A 222 -4.34 0.81 5.20
N GLY A 223 -4.15 0.20 6.37
CA GLY A 223 -4.23 0.88 7.64
C GLY A 223 -4.71 -0.08 8.72
N PHE A 224 -3.95 -0.16 9.81
CA PHE A 224 -4.28 -0.97 10.98
C PHE A 224 -5.40 -0.30 11.78
N ALA A 225 -6.59 -0.27 11.18
CA ALA A 225 -7.79 0.40 11.64
C ALA A 225 -8.92 -0.61 11.88
N PHE A 226 -9.82 -0.31 12.82
CA PHE A 226 -10.96 -1.19 13.13
C PHE A 226 -11.92 -1.37 11.94
N SER A 227 -11.95 -0.43 10.99
CA SER A 227 -12.72 -0.58 9.75
C SER A 227 -12.34 -1.83 8.95
N ASN A 228 -11.11 -2.33 9.13
CA ASN A 228 -10.57 -3.55 8.53
C ASN A 228 -10.58 -4.76 9.48
N HIS A 229 -11.18 -4.62 10.67
CA HIS A 229 -11.30 -5.69 11.66
C HIS A 229 -12.32 -6.75 11.20
N PRO A 230 -12.04 -8.06 11.33
CA PRO A 230 -12.95 -9.12 10.88
C PRO A 230 -14.32 -9.09 11.60
N LEU A 231 -14.34 -8.67 12.86
CA LEU A 231 -15.56 -8.39 13.65
C LEU A 231 -16.16 -6.99 13.43
N ASN A 232 -15.75 -6.24 12.40
CA ASN A 232 -16.35 -4.93 12.13
C ASN A 232 -17.87 -5.08 11.89
N PRO A 233 -18.74 -4.48 12.73
CA PRO A 233 -20.19 -4.66 12.63
C PRO A 233 -20.81 -4.01 11.38
N ALA A 234 -20.06 -3.17 10.67
CA ALA A 234 -20.47 -2.61 9.38
C ALA A 234 -20.36 -3.62 8.23
N LYS A 235 -19.77 -4.80 8.45
CA LYS A 235 -19.57 -5.84 7.44
C LYS A 235 -20.63 -6.93 7.57
N ASN A 236 -21.09 -7.46 6.44
CA ASN A 236 -22.13 -8.49 6.45
C ASN A 236 -21.58 -9.79 7.07
N PRO A 237 -22.14 -10.31 8.17
CA PRO A 237 -21.62 -11.50 8.83
C PRO A 237 -21.75 -12.79 8.00
N LEU A 238 -22.58 -12.79 6.95
CA LEU A 238 -22.81 -13.94 6.07
C LEU A 238 -21.90 -13.96 4.83
N ARG A 239 -20.98 -13.00 4.70
CA ARG A 239 -20.15 -12.81 3.50
C ARG A 239 -19.17 -13.96 3.19
N GLY A 240 -18.93 -14.86 4.13
CA GLY A 240 -17.90 -15.91 3.99
C GLY A 240 -16.50 -15.44 4.41
N THR A 241 -15.47 -16.18 4.03
CA THR A 241 -14.09 -16.02 4.53
C THR A 241 -13.25 -15.04 3.71
N VAL A 242 -13.46 -14.95 2.40
CA VAL A 242 -12.73 -14.05 1.50
C VAL A 242 -13.62 -13.57 0.35
N TRP A 243 -13.24 -12.46 -0.27
CA TRP A 243 -13.91 -11.94 -1.45
C TRP A 243 -13.61 -12.76 -2.71
N ASN A 244 -14.57 -12.88 -3.63
CA ASN A 244 -14.42 -13.60 -4.91
C ASN A 244 -13.50 -12.93 -5.94
N CYS A 245 -12.98 -11.73 -5.66
CA CYS A 245 -12.18 -10.94 -6.61
C CYS A 245 -12.84 -10.68 -7.97
N GLY A 246 -14.17 -10.72 -8.05
CA GLY A 246 -14.93 -10.57 -9.30
C GLY A 246 -14.98 -11.82 -10.18
N ASP A 247 -14.52 -12.98 -9.69
CA ASP A 247 -14.67 -14.25 -10.38
C ASP A 247 -16.13 -14.74 -10.31
N PRO A 248 -16.83 -14.89 -11.45
CA PRO A 248 -18.23 -15.32 -11.48
C PRO A 248 -18.45 -16.76 -11.01
N ASN A 249 -17.39 -17.56 -10.91
CA ASN A 249 -17.45 -18.95 -10.47
C ASN A 249 -17.15 -19.14 -8.98
N ALA A 250 -16.67 -18.09 -8.31
CA ALA A 250 -16.26 -18.18 -6.91
C ALA A 250 -17.46 -17.98 -5.96
N PRO A 251 -17.41 -18.55 -4.74
CA PRO A 251 -18.46 -18.39 -3.74
C PRO A 251 -18.81 -16.92 -3.46
N GLY A 252 -20.09 -16.65 -3.22
CA GLY A 252 -20.59 -15.32 -2.88
C GLY A 252 -20.67 -14.33 -4.05
N TYR A 253 -20.24 -14.70 -5.27
CA TYR A 253 -20.42 -13.85 -6.44
C TYR A 253 -21.90 -13.56 -6.73
N GLY A 254 -22.23 -12.31 -7.05
CA GLY A 254 -23.59 -11.84 -7.28
C GLY A 254 -24.46 -11.72 -6.03
N VAL A 255 -23.97 -12.17 -4.86
CA VAL A 255 -24.65 -12.06 -3.55
C VAL A 255 -23.99 -10.98 -2.69
N PHE A 256 -22.66 -10.98 -2.63
CA PHE A 256 -21.87 -10.03 -1.84
C PHE A 256 -20.99 -9.18 -2.76
N ASN A 257 -20.90 -7.90 -2.44
CA ASN A 257 -20.05 -6.93 -3.13
C ASN A 257 -18.72 -6.75 -2.37
N ARG A 258 -17.71 -6.16 -3.03
CA ARG A 258 -16.39 -5.90 -2.43
C ARG A 258 -16.49 -5.14 -1.09
N SER A 259 -17.42 -4.21 -0.96
CA SER A 259 -17.62 -3.39 0.25
C SER A 259 -18.06 -4.20 1.48
N ASP A 260 -18.64 -5.38 1.27
CA ASP A 260 -19.09 -6.27 2.35
C ASP A 260 -17.92 -6.90 3.10
N TYR A 261 -16.71 -6.88 2.53
CA TYR A 261 -15.51 -7.51 3.07
C TYR A 261 -14.54 -6.49 3.69
N THR A 262 -13.68 -6.94 4.60
CA THR A 262 -12.55 -6.16 5.12
C THR A 262 -11.40 -6.13 4.12
N TYR A 263 -10.44 -5.20 4.28
CA TYR A 263 -9.28 -5.14 3.39
C TYR A 263 -8.52 -6.48 3.30
N ASN A 264 -8.33 -7.16 4.44
CA ASN A 264 -7.68 -8.47 4.48
C ASN A 264 -8.42 -9.50 3.63
N GLU A 265 -9.74 -9.63 3.84
CA GLU A 265 -10.59 -10.57 3.10
C GLU A 265 -10.63 -10.27 1.59
N VAL A 266 -10.49 -8.99 1.22
CA VAL A 266 -10.41 -8.53 -0.17
C VAL A 266 -9.07 -8.91 -0.81
N VAL A 267 -7.95 -8.65 -0.13
CA VAL A 267 -6.60 -9.00 -0.62
C VAL A 267 -6.44 -10.51 -0.72
N TYR A 268 -6.69 -11.25 0.36
CA TYR A 268 -6.62 -12.71 0.36
C TYR A 268 -7.62 -13.33 -0.63
N GLY A 269 -8.78 -12.69 -0.83
CA GLY A 269 -9.72 -13.04 -1.89
C GLY A 269 -9.09 -13.06 -3.28
N CYS A 270 -8.33 -12.03 -3.64
CA CYS A 270 -7.59 -11.98 -4.91
C CYS A 270 -6.34 -12.86 -4.93
N VAL A 271 -5.78 -13.25 -3.78
CA VAL A 271 -4.74 -14.28 -3.70
C VAL A 271 -5.32 -15.66 -4.07
N ARG A 272 -6.55 -15.96 -3.62
CA ARG A 272 -7.24 -17.22 -3.90
C ARG A 272 -7.92 -17.28 -5.25
N TYR A 273 -8.57 -16.21 -5.66
CA TYR A 273 -9.29 -16.08 -6.92
C TYR A 273 -8.64 -14.98 -7.78
N PRO A 274 -7.38 -15.15 -8.25
CA PRO A 274 -6.72 -14.10 -9.01
C PRO A 274 -7.55 -13.67 -10.23
N PRO A 275 -7.60 -12.38 -10.51
CA PRO A 275 -8.35 -11.85 -11.64
C PRO A 275 -7.74 -12.33 -12.98
N VAL A 276 -8.52 -12.23 -14.04
CA VAL A 276 -8.02 -12.35 -15.42
C VAL A 276 -7.68 -10.97 -15.98
N ALA A 277 -6.91 -10.93 -17.07
CA ALA A 277 -6.64 -9.67 -17.76
C ALA A 277 -7.96 -8.99 -18.21
N LYS A 278 -8.03 -7.67 -18.10
CA LYS A 278 -9.16 -6.83 -18.55
C LYS A 278 -9.58 -7.21 -19.98
N GLY A 279 -10.86 -7.54 -20.14
CA GLY A 279 -11.44 -7.99 -21.40
C GLY A 279 -11.30 -9.49 -21.69
N ALA A 280 -10.56 -10.24 -20.88
CA ALA A 280 -10.53 -11.70 -20.94
C ALA A 280 -11.72 -12.31 -20.18
N THR A 281 -12.00 -13.58 -20.46
CA THR A 281 -13.05 -14.36 -19.81
C THR A 281 -12.48 -15.25 -18.73
N TYR A 282 -13.20 -15.41 -17.62
CA TYR A 282 -12.82 -16.36 -16.57
C TYR A 282 -12.88 -17.81 -17.08
N PRO A 283 -11.93 -18.67 -16.68
CA PRO A 283 -11.95 -20.08 -17.04
C PRO A 283 -13.09 -20.82 -16.32
N PRO A 284 -13.58 -21.95 -16.86
CA PRO A 284 -14.59 -22.76 -16.19
C PRO A 284 -14.05 -23.37 -14.87
N PRO A 285 -14.91 -23.65 -13.89
CA PRO A 285 -14.52 -24.34 -12.66
C PRO A 285 -13.88 -25.71 -12.93
N LEU A 286 -12.94 -26.12 -12.08
CA LEU A 286 -12.42 -27.49 -12.10
C LEU A 286 -13.50 -28.46 -11.61
N SER A 287 -13.58 -29.64 -12.25
CA SER A 287 -14.47 -30.71 -11.80
C SER A 287 -14.01 -31.22 -10.44
N GLN A 288 -14.84 -31.09 -9.39
CA GLN A 288 -14.52 -31.65 -8.07
C GLN A 288 -14.68 -33.18 -8.09
N PRO A 289 -13.64 -33.97 -7.77
CA PRO A 289 -13.81 -35.39 -7.49
C PRO A 289 -14.46 -35.55 -6.11
N GLY A 290 -15.72 -36.00 -6.07
CA GLY A 290 -16.33 -36.61 -4.88
C GLY A 290 -16.60 -35.68 -3.69
N ALA A 291 -17.29 -34.55 -3.90
CA ALA A 291 -17.86 -33.80 -2.78
C ALA A 291 -18.73 -34.74 -1.91
N PRO A 292 -18.51 -34.84 -0.59
CA PRO A 292 -19.40 -35.60 0.27
C PRO A 292 -20.81 -35.00 0.19
N PRO A 293 -21.87 -35.82 0.22
CA PRO A 293 -23.22 -35.30 0.25
C PRO A 293 -23.40 -34.36 1.46
N PRO A 294 -24.17 -33.27 1.33
CA PRO A 294 -24.40 -32.35 2.44
C PRO A 294 -24.93 -33.15 3.64
N SER A 295 -24.27 -33.01 4.78
CA SER A 295 -24.69 -33.60 6.06
C SER A 295 -26.11 -33.13 6.39
N SER A 296 -27.03 -34.08 6.51
CA SER A 296 -28.48 -33.88 6.56
C SER A 296 -29.06 -33.63 7.96
N SER A 297 -28.24 -33.35 8.97
CA SER A 297 -28.72 -32.83 10.25
C SER A 297 -28.90 -31.32 10.13
N GLY A 298 -30.12 -30.84 9.85
CA GLY A 298 -30.42 -29.41 9.73
C GLY A 298 -30.22 -28.57 11.02
N ALA A 299 -29.49 -29.08 12.02
CA ALA A 299 -29.14 -28.40 13.26
C ALA A 299 -27.65 -28.03 13.26
N ARG A 300 -27.34 -26.78 13.64
CA ARG A 300 -25.97 -26.22 13.62
C ARG A 300 -25.02 -26.87 14.64
N PHE A 301 -25.56 -27.43 15.72
CA PHE A 301 -24.83 -28.08 16.81
C PHE A 301 -25.49 -29.40 17.25
N GLU A 302 -24.71 -30.24 17.92
CA GLU A 302 -25.12 -31.43 18.65
C GLU A 302 -24.59 -31.36 20.11
N PRO A 303 -25.29 -31.94 21.11
CA PRO A 303 -24.75 -32.04 22.46
C PRO A 303 -23.37 -32.70 22.48
N GLY A 304 -22.41 -32.07 23.17
CA GLY A 304 -21.00 -32.44 23.17
C GLY A 304 -20.14 -31.60 22.22
N ASP A 305 -20.74 -30.89 21.27
CA ASP A 305 -20.00 -29.96 20.42
C ASP A 305 -19.36 -28.83 21.23
N THR A 306 -18.19 -28.40 20.78
CA THR A 306 -17.55 -27.18 21.27
C THR A 306 -17.97 -26.01 20.39
N GLY A 307 -18.43 -24.93 21.02
CA GLY A 307 -18.74 -23.66 20.37
C GLY A 307 -17.87 -22.53 20.88
N VAL A 308 -17.81 -21.44 20.13
CA VAL A 308 -17.16 -20.18 20.50
C VAL A 308 -18.15 -19.03 20.31
N VAL A 309 -18.20 -18.12 21.29
CA VAL A 309 -18.97 -16.88 21.21
C VAL A 309 -18.31 -15.90 20.25
N ILE A 310 -19.05 -15.36 19.28
CA ILE A 310 -18.52 -14.41 18.28
C ILE A 310 -19.51 -13.29 17.93
N GLY A 311 -18.99 -12.12 17.57
CA GLY A 311 -19.75 -11.08 16.86
C GLY A 311 -20.81 -10.38 17.72
N THR A 312 -20.63 -10.34 19.03
CA THR A 312 -21.65 -9.78 19.95
C THR A 312 -21.59 -8.26 20.05
N GLY A 313 -20.45 -7.65 19.71
CA GLY A 313 -20.16 -6.21 19.88
C GLY A 313 -20.02 -5.75 21.34
N ASN A 314 -20.56 -6.51 22.29
CA ASN A 314 -20.38 -6.33 23.74
C ASN A 314 -20.17 -7.71 24.40
N CYS A 315 -21.25 -8.46 24.61
CA CYS A 315 -21.23 -9.82 25.15
C CYS A 315 -22.55 -10.55 24.85
N LEU A 316 -22.50 -11.89 24.82
CA LEU A 316 -23.65 -12.78 24.63
C LEU A 316 -24.32 -13.09 25.96
N ASN A 317 -25.62 -12.76 26.08
CA ASN A 317 -26.38 -13.11 27.28
C ASN A 317 -26.62 -14.63 27.38
N LEU A 318 -26.22 -15.21 28.51
CA LEU A 318 -26.60 -16.56 28.93
C LEU A 318 -27.83 -16.45 29.82
N ARG A 319 -28.94 -17.08 29.42
CA ARG A 319 -30.25 -16.94 30.09
C ARG A 319 -30.66 -18.22 30.82
N SER A 320 -31.55 -18.12 31.79
CA SER A 320 -32.03 -19.29 32.52
C SER A 320 -32.82 -20.27 31.64
N GLU A 321 -33.57 -19.74 30.67
CA GLU A 321 -34.41 -20.45 29.70
C GLU A 321 -34.39 -19.70 28.36
N PRO A 322 -34.77 -20.33 27.23
CA PRO A 322 -34.93 -19.64 25.94
C PRO A 322 -35.82 -18.40 26.06
N ALA A 323 -35.37 -17.27 25.50
CA ALA A 323 -36.06 -15.98 25.56
C ALA A 323 -36.35 -15.40 26.97
N SER A 324 -35.89 -16.03 28.05
CA SER A 324 -36.12 -15.57 29.42
C SER A 324 -35.50 -14.19 29.67
N PRO A 325 -36.18 -13.23 30.32
CA PRO A 325 -35.56 -11.95 30.68
C PRO A 325 -34.44 -12.10 31.72
N THR A 326 -34.38 -13.23 32.45
CA THR A 326 -33.38 -13.51 33.47
C THR A 326 -32.04 -13.90 32.85
N ILE A 327 -31.05 -13.03 33.02
CA ILE A 327 -29.67 -13.24 32.56
C ILE A 327 -28.87 -13.88 33.70
N VAL A 328 -28.32 -15.07 33.44
CA VAL A 328 -27.41 -15.80 34.34
C VAL A 328 -26.05 -15.12 34.37
N THR A 329 -25.49 -14.83 33.20
CA THR A 329 -24.23 -14.10 33.02
C THR A 329 -24.14 -13.57 31.59
N CYS A 330 -23.11 -12.76 31.31
CA CYS A 330 -22.75 -12.33 29.96
C CYS A 330 -21.39 -12.92 29.56
N LEU A 331 -21.32 -13.51 28.37
CA LEU A 331 -20.13 -14.17 27.83
C LEU A 331 -19.47 -13.27 26.79
N SER A 332 -18.19 -12.94 26.94
CA SER A 332 -17.45 -12.14 25.95
C SER A 332 -17.18 -12.93 24.67
N ASP A 333 -16.95 -12.24 23.55
CA ASP A 333 -16.42 -12.87 22.34
C ASP A 333 -15.12 -13.65 22.64
N GLY A 334 -14.94 -14.78 21.97
CA GLY A 334 -13.85 -15.73 22.24
C GLY A 334 -14.11 -16.72 23.37
N THR A 335 -15.23 -16.59 24.11
CA THR A 335 -15.59 -17.56 25.16
C THR A 335 -15.88 -18.93 24.55
N VAL A 336 -15.17 -19.96 25.02
CA VAL A 336 -15.40 -21.38 24.64
C VAL A 336 -16.55 -21.95 25.46
N VAL A 337 -17.46 -22.64 24.79
CA VAL A 337 -18.64 -23.25 25.42
C VAL A 337 -18.81 -24.69 24.96
N THR A 338 -19.41 -25.52 25.81
CA THR A 338 -19.84 -26.87 25.45
C THR A 338 -21.35 -26.87 25.26
N VAL A 339 -21.83 -27.37 24.12
CA VAL A 339 -23.26 -27.54 23.89
C VAL A 339 -23.76 -28.72 24.72
N LEU A 340 -24.73 -28.48 25.60
CA LEU A 340 -25.33 -29.51 26.45
C LEU A 340 -26.68 -30.01 25.92
N GLY A 341 -27.40 -29.17 25.18
CA GLY A 341 -28.75 -29.49 24.70
C GLY A 341 -29.35 -28.43 23.77
N GLY A 342 -30.45 -28.76 23.11
CA GLY A 342 -31.09 -27.94 22.06
C GLY A 342 -31.22 -28.70 20.73
N PRO A 343 -31.65 -28.05 19.63
CA PRO A 343 -32.08 -26.66 19.57
C PRO A 343 -33.48 -26.46 20.18
N ALA A 344 -33.70 -25.30 20.82
CA ALA A 344 -35.04 -24.83 21.20
C ALA A 344 -35.40 -23.57 20.39
N SER A 345 -36.63 -23.47 19.90
CA SER A 345 -37.10 -22.29 19.16
C SER A 345 -37.92 -21.39 20.08
N ALA A 346 -37.52 -20.12 20.21
CA ALA A 346 -38.25 -19.10 20.95
C ALA A 346 -38.00 -17.73 20.32
N ASN A 347 -38.97 -16.81 20.42
CA ASN A 347 -38.86 -15.41 19.95
C ASN A 347 -38.27 -15.20 18.54
N GLY A 348 -38.46 -16.15 17.62
CA GLY A 348 -37.91 -16.10 16.26
C GLY A 348 -36.42 -16.45 16.15
N LEU A 349 -35.79 -16.89 17.24
CA LEU A 349 -34.39 -17.30 17.32
C LEU A 349 -34.29 -18.79 17.68
N THR A 350 -33.16 -19.39 17.31
CA THR A 350 -32.75 -20.72 17.76
C THR A 350 -31.88 -20.57 19.01
N TRP A 351 -32.13 -21.38 20.03
CA TRP A 351 -31.46 -21.33 21.33
C TRP A 351 -30.77 -22.66 21.65
N TRP A 352 -29.58 -22.57 22.25
CA TRP A 352 -28.78 -23.72 22.69
C TRP A 352 -28.51 -23.65 24.17
N ASN A 353 -28.70 -24.78 24.87
CA ASN A 353 -28.25 -24.93 26.24
C ASN A 353 -26.74 -25.21 26.23
N ILE A 354 -25.98 -24.32 26.85
CA ILE A 354 -24.52 -24.32 26.80
C ILE A 354 -23.93 -24.24 28.20
N GLN A 355 -22.71 -24.76 28.34
CA GLN A 355 -21.87 -24.63 29.52
C GLN A 355 -20.68 -23.74 29.22
N ALA A 356 -20.46 -22.71 30.04
CA ALA A 356 -19.31 -21.81 30.00
C ALA A 356 -18.67 -21.76 31.39
N GLY A 357 -17.64 -22.56 31.61
CA GLY A 357 -17.05 -22.75 32.94
C GLY A 357 -18.08 -23.27 33.96
N ASN A 358 -18.33 -22.50 35.02
CA ASN A 358 -19.28 -22.84 36.07
C ASN A 358 -20.73 -22.41 35.77
N PHE A 359 -20.97 -21.74 34.63
CA PHE A 359 -22.29 -21.25 34.25
C PHE A 359 -22.93 -22.18 33.22
N THR A 360 -24.21 -22.46 33.41
CA THR A 360 -25.06 -23.20 32.46
C THR A 360 -26.32 -22.41 32.20
N GLY A 361 -26.73 -22.34 30.94
CA GLY A 361 -27.93 -21.62 30.53
C GLY A 361 -28.14 -21.67 29.02
N TRP A 362 -29.00 -20.80 28.51
CA TRP A 362 -29.42 -20.75 27.11
C TRP A 362 -28.94 -19.48 26.42
N SER A 363 -28.36 -19.63 25.22
CA SER A 363 -27.94 -18.50 24.37
C SER A 363 -28.37 -18.71 22.92
N ALA A 364 -28.46 -17.61 22.17
CA ALA A 364 -28.93 -17.62 20.78
C ALA A 364 -27.86 -18.16 19.82
N ASP A 365 -28.31 -18.93 18.83
CA ASP A 365 -27.50 -19.60 17.80
C ASP A 365 -26.63 -18.63 16.98
N GLU A 366 -27.16 -17.45 16.65
CA GLU A 366 -26.50 -16.50 15.75
C GLU A 366 -25.15 -15.99 16.27
N PHE A 367 -24.93 -16.05 17.59
CA PHE A 367 -23.69 -15.63 18.25
C PHE A 367 -22.78 -16.81 18.65
N LEU A 368 -23.11 -18.03 18.25
CA LEU A 368 -22.32 -19.24 18.51
C LEU A 368 -21.79 -19.82 17.20
N ALA A 369 -20.48 -20.08 17.16
CA ALA A 369 -19.85 -20.80 16.06
C ALA A 369 -19.29 -22.15 16.52
N LYS A 370 -19.61 -23.22 15.79
CA LYS A 370 -19.08 -24.57 16.05
C LYS A 370 -17.59 -24.59 15.74
N VAL A 371 -16.79 -25.11 16.65
CA VAL A 371 -15.37 -25.38 16.41
C VAL A 371 -15.28 -26.58 15.48
N THR A 372 -14.89 -26.36 14.23
CA THR A 372 -14.65 -27.41 13.25
C THR A 372 -13.41 -27.12 12.42
N LYS A 373 -12.85 -28.16 11.82
CA LYS A 373 -11.87 -28.02 10.74
C LYS A 373 -12.47 -27.16 9.62
N PRO A 374 -11.71 -26.23 9.00
CA PRO A 374 -12.14 -25.52 7.81
C PRO A 374 -12.42 -26.51 6.68
N ASP A 375 -13.54 -26.35 5.98
CA ASP A 375 -13.81 -27.16 4.79
C ASP A 375 -12.73 -26.88 3.74
N PRO A 376 -12.19 -27.93 3.07
CA PRO A 376 -11.26 -27.73 1.99
C PRO A 376 -11.97 -26.99 0.86
N GLU A 377 -11.47 -25.81 0.49
CA GLU A 377 -12.08 -25.02 -0.56
C GLU A 377 -11.90 -25.68 -1.93
N ALA A 378 -12.86 -25.42 -2.82
CA ALA A 378 -12.82 -25.95 -4.18
C ALA A 378 -11.56 -25.47 -4.92
N PRO A 379 -10.89 -26.34 -5.69
CA PRO A 379 -9.72 -25.93 -6.45
C PRO A 379 -10.10 -24.92 -7.53
N VAL A 380 -9.31 -23.84 -7.64
CA VAL A 380 -9.52 -22.75 -8.59
C VAL A 380 -8.77 -23.05 -9.89
N ASN A 381 -9.43 -22.91 -11.03
CA ASN A 381 -8.79 -23.12 -12.33
C ASN A 381 -7.74 -22.01 -12.58
N PRO A 382 -6.44 -22.33 -12.73
CA PRO A 382 -5.37 -21.34 -12.88
C PRO A 382 -5.29 -20.69 -14.29
N GLU A 383 -5.96 -21.26 -15.29
CA GLU A 383 -5.81 -20.84 -16.68
C GLU A 383 -6.23 -19.38 -16.93
N GLY A 384 -5.39 -18.61 -17.63
CA GLY A 384 -5.69 -17.24 -18.05
C GLY A 384 -5.68 -16.17 -16.94
N ARG A 385 -5.41 -16.56 -15.70
CA ARG A 385 -5.28 -15.63 -14.57
C ARG A 385 -3.97 -14.85 -14.60
N LEU A 386 -3.98 -13.66 -13.99
CA LEU A 386 -2.79 -12.81 -13.90
C LEU A 386 -1.66 -13.43 -13.05
N TRP A 387 -2.00 -14.30 -12.09
CA TRP A 387 -1.05 -15.13 -11.35
C TRP A 387 -1.71 -16.45 -10.90
N PRO A 388 -0.91 -17.47 -10.52
CA PRO A 388 -1.45 -18.73 -10.02
C PRO A 388 -2.28 -18.53 -8.74
N PRO A 389 -3.48 -19.13 -8.63
CA PRO A 389 -4.25 -19.19 -7.39
C PRO A 389 -3.43 -19.80 -6.26
N GLN A 390 -3.47 -19.20 -5.07
CA GLN A 390 -2.85 -19.77 -3.88
C GLN A 390 -3.89 -20.39 -2.95
N VAL A 391 -3.46 -21.44 -2.25
CA VAL A 391 -4.21 -22.06 -1.15
C VAL A 391 -3.66 -21.51 0.15
N PHE A 392 -4.56 -21.18 1.08
CA PHE A 392 -4.25 -20.70 2.43
C PHE A 392 -5.50 -20.86 3.30
N THR A 393 -5.35 -20.70 4.61
CA THR A 393 -6.47 -20.67 5.56
C THR A 393 -6.59 -19.28 6.20
N MET A 394 -7.73 -18.62 6.06
CA MET A 394 -7.97 -17.37 6.80
C MET A 394 -8.06 -17.63 8.30
N PRO A 395 -7.65 -16.68 9.17
CA PRO A 395 -7.91 -16.80 10.60
C PRO A 395 -9.41 -17.00 10.85
N SER A 396 -9.76 -18.16 11.41
CA SER A 396 -11.15 -18.51 11.69
C SER A 396 -11.52 -18.13 13.12
N LEU A 397 -12.54 -17.29 13.27
CA LEU A 397 -13.13 -16.97 14.58
C LEU A 397 -13.88 -18.15 15.21
N THR A 398 -14.00 -19.27 14.51
CA THR A 398 -14.49 -20.52 15.11
C THR A 398 -13.42 -21.21 15.94
N VAL A 399 -12.16 -20.80 15.83
CA VAL A 399 -11.05 -21.34 16.61
C VAL A 399 -10.88 -20.52 17.90
N PRO A 400 -10.91 -21.12 19.10
CA PRO A 400 -10.80 -20.41 20.37
C PRO A 400 -9.62 -19.45 20.49
N GLN A 401 -8.42 -19.90 20.11
CA GLN A 401 -7.19 -19.11 20.21
C GLN A 401 -7.24 -17.88 19.30
N VAL A 402 -7.82 -18.02 18.10
CA VAL A 402 -7.96 -16.94 17.12
C VAL A 402 -9.06 -15.96 17.54
N ALA A 403 -10.21 -16.47 17.98
CA ALA A 403 -11.32 -15.67 18.47
C ALA A 403 -10.93 -14.83 19.70
N SER A 404 -10.19 -15.44 20.63
CA SER A 404 -9.66 -14.75 21.80
C SER A 404 -8.68 -13.64 21.43
N ALA A 405 -7.87 -13.84 20.38
CA ALA A 405 -6.89 -12.84 19.93
C ALA A 405 -7.57 -11.66 19.21
N LEU A 406 -8.53 -11.95 18.33
CA LEU A 406 -9.23 -10.99 17.47
C LEU A 406 -10.50 -10.42 18.11
N THR A 407 -10.56 -10.30 19.43
CA THR A 407 -11.67 -9.59 20.09
C THR A 407 -11.55 -8.08 19.85
N ALA A 408 -12.69 -7.39 19.76
CA ALA A 408 -12.71 -5.93 19.66
C ALA A 408 -12.01 -5.27 20.87
N GLU A 409 -12.17 -5.84 22.07
CA GLU A 409 -11.52 -5.35 23.29
C GLU A 409 -9.98 -5.40 23.19
N ASN A 410 -9.40 -6.46 22.62
CA ASN A 410 -7.96 -6.53 22.43
C ASN A 410 -7.46 -5.48 21.44
N TYR A 411 -8.20 -5.28 20.35
CA TYR A 411 -7.89 -4.23 19.38
C TYR A 411 -7.96 -2.85 20.04
N ASP A 412 -9.05 -2.53 20.75
CA ASP A 412 -9.26 -1.22 21.37
C ASP A 412 -8.19 -0.92 22.41
N LYS A 413 -7.88 -1.88 23.30
CA LYS A 413 -6.77 -1.75 24.25
C LYS A 413 -5.44 -1.45 23.55
N CYS A 414 -5.17 -2.11 22.42
CA CYS A 414 -3.94 -1.84 21.69
C CYS A 414 -3.97 -0.47 21.02
N SER A 415 -5.08 -0.09 20.39
CA SER A 415 -5.28 1.19 19.72
C SER A 415 -5.17 2.36 20.70
N ASP A 416 -5.80 2.27 21.87
CA ASP A 416 -5.74 3.29 22.94
C ASP A 416 -4.32 3.47 23.48
N GLY A 417 -3.52 2.41 23.46
CA GLY A 417 -2.09 2.43 23.77
C GLY A 417 -1.20 2.94 22.63
N GLY A 418 -1.77 3.43 21.52
CA GLY A 418 -1.02 3.84 20.32
C GLY A 418 -0.28 2.69 19.66
N PHE A 419 -0.75 1.46 19.86
CA PHE A 419 -0.13 0.20 19.46
C PHE A 419 1.25 -0.10 20.09
N ALA A 420 1.63 0.64 21.15
CA ALA A 420 2.89 0.42 21.84
C ALA A 420 2.96 -0.99 22.46
N GLY A 421 4.12 -1.64 22.35
CA GLY A 421 4.30 -3.03 22.80
C GLY A 421 3.72 -4.09 21.84
N GLY A 422 3.24 -3.64 20.68
CA GLY A 422 2.81 -4.44 19.53
C GLY A 422 1.75 -5.49 19.83
N CYS A 423 0.77 -5.15 20.65
CA CYS A 423 -0.49 -5.89 20.74
C CYS A 423 -0.36 -7.41 21.00
N ALA A 424 0.50 -7.84 21.93
CA ALA A 424 0.75 -9.28 22.16
C ALA A 424 -0.52 -10.11 22.45
N SER A 425 -1.58 -9.51 23.00
CA SER A 425 -2.88 -10.16 23.20
C SER A 425 -3.61 -10.52 21.90
N MET A 426 -3.21 -9.93 20.78
CA MET A 426 -3.73 -10.20 19.45
C MET A 426 -2.89 -11.22 18.68
N ASP A 427 -1.79 -11.75 19.22
CA ASP A 427 -1.07 -12.83 18.55
C ASP A 427 -1.97 -14.08 18.46
N PHE A 428 -2.01 -14.72 17.28
CA PHE A 428 -2.79 -15.94 17.08
C PHE A 428 -1.99 -16.99 16.29
N PRO A 429 -2.24 -18.29 16.52
CA PRO A 429 -1.56 -19.35 15.80
C PRO A 429 -2.10 -19.52 14.38
N THR A 430 -1.20 -19.68 13.40
CA THR A 430 -1.50 -20.10 12.02
C THR A 430 -1.25 -21.60 11.79
N THR A 431 -0.90 -22.32 12.85
CA THR A 431 -0.73 -23.79 12.87
C THR A 431 -1.50 -24.37 14.05
N ILE A 432 -2.49 -25.22 13.77
CA ILE A 432 -3.31 -25.94 14.75
C ILE A 432 -3.50 -27.36 14.22
N PRO A 433 -2.57 -28.29 14.50
CA PRO A 433 -2.56 -29.62 13.91
C PRO A 433 -3.83 -30.42 14.18
N GLU A 434 -4.46 -30.22 15.34
CA GLU A 434 -5.70 -30.92 15.73
C GLU A 434 -6.89 -30.56 14.85
N LEU A 435 -6.84 -29.39 14.19
CA LEU A 435 -7.83 -28.92 13.23
C LEU A 435 -7.31 -28.98 11.78
N GLU A 436 -6.17 -29.64 11.54
CA GLU A 436 -5.47 -29.69 10.26
C GLU A 436 -5.15 -28.30 9.67
N ILE A 437 -5.01 -27.29 10.52
CA ILE A 437 -4.58 -25.95 10.10
C ILE A 437 -3.06 -25.94 10.07
N VAL A 438 -2.49 -25.73 8.89
CA VAL A 438 -1.05 -25.66 8.62
C VAL A 438 -0.75 -24.42 7.77
N PRO A 439 0.47 -23.86 7.84
CA PRO A 439 0.84 -22.73 7.01
C PRO A 439 0.97 -23.15 5.54
N HIS A 440 0.62 -22.23 4.65
CA HIS A 440 0.75 -22.42 3.21
C HIS A 440 1.78 -21.46 2.63
N PHE A 441 2.47 -21.91 1.59
CA PHE A 441 3.57 -21.18 0.98
C PHE A 441 3.18 -20.68 -0.42
N ASP A 442 3.67 -19.50 -0.78
CA ASP A 442 3.49 -18.95 -2.12
C ASP A 442 4.17 -19.85 -3.17
N THR A 443 3.38 -20.26 -4.16
CA THR A 443 3.80 -21.13 -5.26
C THR A 443 4.27 -20.36 -6.49
N THR A 444 4.35 -19.02 -6.42
CA THR A 444 4.87 -18.19 -7.50
C THR A 444 6.30 -18.62 -7.85
N PRO A 445 6.57 -19.02 -9.11
CA PRO A 445 7.89 -19.45 -9.52
C PRO A 445 8.97 -18.37 -9.27
N PRO A 446 10.22 -18.77 -8.97
CA PRO A 446 11.33 -17.82 -8.95
C PRO A 446 11.48 -17.09 -10.28
N ILE A 447 11.72 -15.78 -10.22
CA ILE A 447 11.98 -14.95 -11.39
C ILE A 447 13.48 -14.85 -11.66
N ASP A 448 13.86 -14.76 -12.94
CA ASP A 448 15.23 -14.46 -13.37
C ASP A 448 15.64 -13.03 -12.96
N PRO A 449 16.66 -12.86 -12.09
CA PRO A 449 17.17 -11.54 -11.71
C PRO A 449 17.64 -10.69 -12.89
N GLY A 450 18.07 -11.31 -14.00
CA GLY A 450 18.55 -10.61 -15.19
C GLY A 450 17.51 -9.69 -15.82
N LEU A 451 16.22 -9.93 -15.56
CA LEU A 451 15.11 -9.12 -16.07
C LEU A 451 15.03 -7.72 -15.44
N ALA A 452 15.64 -7.50 -14.27
CA ALA A 452 15.61 -6.19 -13.60
C ALA A 452 16.21 -5.08 -14.47
N SER A 453 17.31 -5.37 -15.16
CA SER A 453 17.97 -4.39 -16.03
C SER A 453 17.08 -3.92 -17.18
N ALA A 454 16.17 -4.77 -17.68
CA ALA A 454 15.22 -4.41 -18.73
C ALA A 454 14.15 -3.41 -18.26
N PHE A 455 13.82 -3.40 -16.95
CA PHE A 455 12.90 -2.41 -16.37
C PHE A 455 13.54 -1.06 -16.09
N LEU A 456 14.87 -0.97 -16.03
CA LEU A 456 15.60 0.26 -15.76
C LEU A 456 16.16 0.88 -17.03
N GLY A 457 16.58 0.05 -18.00
CA GLY A 457 17.26 0.49 -19.21
C GLY A 457 18.57 1.22 -18.91
N ASN A 458 18.99 2.06 -19.85
CA ASN A 458 20.09 3.01 -19.67
C ASN A 458 19.66 4.38 -20.23
N PRO A 459 18.76 5.08 -19.53
CA PRO A 459 18.25 6.37 -19.99
C PRO A 459 19.36 7.43 -20.01
N GLN A 460 19.27 8.34 -20.98
CA GLN A 460 20.16 9.48 -21.11
C GLN A 460 19.31 10.71 -21.44
N LEU A 461 19.18 11.62 -20.47
CA LEU A 461 18.29 12.76 -20.62
C LEU A 461 18.99 13.93 -21.32
N GLN A 462 18.31 14.50 -22.31
CA GLN A 462 18.70 15.72 -23.00
C GLN A 462 17.53 16.71 -23.00
N VAL A 463 17.80 17.95 -22.56
CA VAL A 463 16.81 19.05 -22.67
C VAL A 463 17.13 19.90 -23.90
N VAL A 464 16.17 20.02 -24.81
CA VAL A 464 16.25 20.83 -26.03
C VAL A 464 15.43 22.11 -25.85
N GLY A 465 15.99 23.26 -26.19
CA GLY A 465 15.37 24.58 -26.04
C GLY A 465 16.31 25.62 -25.44
N ASP A 466 15.86 26.87 -25.40
CA ASP A 466 16.65 28.01 -24.91
C ASP A 466 16.97 27.89 -23.42
N ARG A 467 18.13 28.40 -23.00
CA ARG A 467 18.57 28.43 -21.58
C ARG A 467 18.24 29.73 -20.87
N ALA A 468 17.79 30.73 -21.61
CA ALA A 468 17.31 32.01 -21.11
C ALA A 468 16.05 32.36 -21.89
N VAL A 469 14.94 32.53 -21.19
CA VAL A 469 13.62 32.78 -21.81
C VAL A 469 12.99 34.03 -21.23
N SER A 470 12.28 34.76 -22.08
CA SER A 470 11.53 35.95 -21.71
C SER A 470 10.03 35.66 -21.81
N ILE A 471 9.32 35.85 -20.71
CA ILE A 471 7.87 35.69 -20.63
C ILE A 471 7.24 37.07 -20.51
N THR A 472 6.23 37.35 -21.33
CA THR A 472 5.42 38.56 -21.21
C THR A 472 4.11 38.20 -20.56
N ALA A 473 3.73 38.92 -19.50
CA ALA A 473 2.48 38.69 -18.79
C ALA A 473 1.61 39.95 -18.75
N SER A 474 0.31 39.75 -18.93
CA SER A 474 -0.75 40.69 -18.63
C SER A 474 -1.36 40.39 -17.26
N THR A 475 -2.46 41.05 -16.90
CA THR A 475 -3.20 40.77 -15.66
C THR A 475 -3.87 39.40 -15.64
N THR A 476 -4.15 38.79 -16.79
CA THR A 476 -4.93 37.53 -16.89
C THR A 476 -4.30 36.47 -17.77
N SER A 477 -3.25 36.80 -18.51
CA SER A 477 -2.59 35.88 -19.45
C SER A 477 -1.08 36.06 -19.44
N ALA A 478 -0.36 35.04 -19.90
CA ALA A 478 1.07 35.11 -20.11
C ALA A 478 1.47 34.35 -21.38
N THR A 479 2.56 34.77 -22.01
CA THR A 479 3.20 33.98 -23.06
C THR A 479 3.85 32.73 -22.45
N SER A 480 4.26 31.80 -23.30
CA SER A 480 5.01 30.62 -22.88
C SER A 480 6.24 30.41 -23.77
N SER A 481 7.23 29.72 -23.22
CA SER A 481 8.41 29.26 -23.96
C SER A 481 8.45 27.73 -23.93
N ALA A 482 8.67 27.11 -25.08
CA ALA A 482 8.68 25.66 -25.22
C ALA A 482 10.07 25.08 -24.87
N ILE A 483 10.06 23.97 -24.14
CA ILE A 483 11.23 23.12 -23.93
C ILE A 483 10.84 21.67 -24.17
N THR A 484 11.77 20.86 -24.66
CA THR A 484 11.54 19.43 -24.89
C THR A 484 12.53 18.64 -24.06
N VAL A 485 12.04 17.69 -23.27
CA VAL A 485 12.86 16.72 -22.56
C VAL A 485 12.85 15.41 -23.35
N ARG A 486 14.03 14.98 -23.79
CA ARG A 486 14.23 13.81 -24.66
C ARG A 486 15.07 12.76 -23.96
N ASN A 487 14.75 11.49 -24.21
CA ASN A 487 15.63 10.37 -23.87
C ASN A 487 16.43 9.95 -25.13
N THR A 488 17.75 10.15 -25.10
CA THR A 488 18.66 9.66 -26.15
C THR A 488 19.23 8.28 -25.85
N GLY A 489 18.99 7.78 -24.64
CA GLY A 489 19.29 6.42 -24.21
C GLY A 489 18.11 5.48 -24.45
N THR A 490 17.96 4.49 -23.57
CA THR A 490 16.89 3.51 -23.66
C THR A 490 15.88 3.64 -22.52
N TRP A 491 14.71 3.06 -22.73
CA TRP A 491 13.62 2.90 -21.78
C TRP A 491 13.08 4.23 -21.22
N ILE A 492 12.74 4.26 -19.93
CA ILE A 492 12.11 5.40 -19.28
C ILE A 492 13.22 6.29 -18.70
N ALA A 493 13.30 7.55 -19.14
CA ALA A 493 14.11 8.60 -18.53
C ALA A 493 13.24 9.47 -17.62
N PRO A 494 13.14 9.16 -16.32
CA PRO A 494 12.41 9.97 -15.36
C PRO A 494 13.18 11.24 -15.01
N PHE A 495 12.46 12.34 -14.84
CA PHE A 495 13.01 13.62 -14.43
C PHE A 495 12.11 14.36 -13.45
N ARG A 496 12.72 15.24 -12.68
CA ARG A 496 12.05 16.20 -11.81
C ARG A 496 12.15 17.61 -12.39
N VAL A 497 11.10 18.38 -12.18
CA VAL A 497 11.07 19.82 -12.44
C VAL A 497 11.12 20.57 -11.11
N ARG A 498 11.98 21.60 -11.02
CA ARG A 498 12.01 22.52 -9.88
C ARG A 498 11.89 23.95 -10.36
N THR A 499 11.12 24.76 -9.65
CA THR A 499 11.02 26.20 -9.93
C THR A 499 11.49 27.00 -8.73
N SER A 500 12.16 28.12 -8.98
CA SER A 500 12.65 29.00 -7.89
C SER A 500 11.56 29.91 -7.31
N ALA A 501 10.36 29.90 -7.90
CA ALA A 501 9.28 30.79 -7.52
C ALA A 501 7.92 30.13 -7.76
N SER A 502 6.96 30.40 -6.87
CA SER A 502 5.62 29.79 -6.91
C SER A 502 4.75 30.22 -8.08
N TRP A 503 5.07 31.37 -8.70
CA TRP A 503 4.39 31.89 -9.88
C TRP A 503 4.97 31.33 -11.18
N LEU A 504 6.12 30.64 -11.15
CA LEU A 504 6.65 29.91 -12.31
C LEU A 504 5.91 28.59 -12.46
N ILE A 505 5.36 28.36 -13.65
CA ILE A 505 4.63 27.16 -14.00
C ILE A 505 5.35 26.45 -15.12
N VAL A 506 5.51 25.13 -14.97
CA VAL A 506 5.86 24.20 -16.05
C VAL A 506 4.69 23.27 -16.25
N ARG A 507 4.29 23.07 -17.51
CA ARG A 507 3.13 22.25 -17.88
C ARG A 507 3.26 21.72 -19.31
N HIS A 508 2.45 20.75 -19.70
CA HIS A 508 2.30 20.39 -21.10
C HIS A 508 1.44 21.43 -21.85
N PRO A 509 1.64 21.64 -23.17
CA PRO A 509 0.79 22.50 -24.00
C PRO A 509 -0.71 22.17 -23.94
N TYR A 510 -1.02 20.89 -23.70
CA TYR A 510 -2.38 20.34 -23.73
C TYR A 510 -2.99 20.13 -22.35
N ASP A 511 -2.28 20.52 -21.28
CA ASP A 511 -2.79 20.34 -19.94
C ASP A 511 -4.04 21.19 -19.70
N PRO A 512 -4.99 20.72 -18.87
CA PRO A 512 -6.08 21.57 -18.40
C PRO A 512 -5.54 22.74 -17.56
N PRO A 513 -6.27 23.87 -17.46
CA PRO A 513 -5.89 24.98 -16.60
C PRO A 513 -5.59 24.53 -15.16
N GLY A 514 -4.52 25.05 -14.58
CA GLY A 514 -4.11 24.75 -13.20
C GLY A 514 -3.26 23.49 -13.01
N ARG A 515 -3.15 22.62 -14.02
CA ARG A 515 -2.21 21.49 -13.96
C ARG A 515 -0.77 21.97 -14.19
N VAL A 516 0.12 21.50 -13.34
CA VAL A 516 1.57 21.68 -13.41
C VAL A 516 2.25 20.32 -13.57
N VAL A 517 3.50 20.34 -14.02
CA VAL A 517 4.39 19.18 -14.12
C VAL A 517 5.55 19.37 -13.15
N ASP A 518 5.54 18.61 -12.06
CA ASP A 518 6.61 18.56 -11.06
C ASP A 518 7.64 17.46 -11.37
N GLY A 519 7.27 16.51 -12.24
CA GLY A 519 8.15 15.48 -12.77
C GLY A 519 7.48 14.72 -13.90
N GLY A 520 8.27 14.10 -14.76
CA GLY A 520 7.75 13.38 -15.92
C GLY A 520 8.73 12.37 -16.47
N VAL A 521 8.39 11.83 -17.64
CA VAL A 521 9.21 10.83 -18.32
C VAL A 521 9.40 11.19 -19.80
N ALA A 522 10.58 10.87 -20.32
CA ALA A 522 10.82 10.74 -21.74
C ALA A 522 11.13 9.26 -22.07
N ILE A 523 10.54 8.73 -23.14
CA ILE A 523 10.66 7.32 -23.51
C ILE A 523 11.63 7.16 -24.68
N GLY A 524 12.56 6.22 -24.54
CA GLY A 524 13.58 5.89 -25.53
C GLY A 524 12.98 5.43 -26.87
N SER A 525 13.68 5.73 -27.96
CA SER A 525 13.21 5.49 -29.33
C SER A 525 13.09 4.00 -29.71
N GLU A 526 13.56 3.09 -28.85
CA GLU A 526 13.43 1.64 -29.01
C GLU A 526 12.08 1.09 -28.53
N THR A 527 11.27 1.90 -27.86
CA THR A 527 10.01 1.49 -27.24
C THR A 527 8.81 2.06 -27.99
N ASP A 528 7.77 1.25 -28.19
CA ASP A 528 6.51 1.72 -28.76
C ASP A 528 5.67 2.39 -27.67
N VAL A 529 5.18 3.59 -27.96
CA VAL A 529 4.35 4.39 -27.05
C VAL A 529 3.01 4.66 -27.71
N VAL A 530 1.93 4.23 -27.06
CA VAL A 530 0.55 4.46 -27.51
C VAL A 530 0.21 5.94 -27.34
N VAL A 531 -0.07 6.61 -28.46
CA VAL A 531 -0.44 8.03 -28.53
C VAL A 531 -1.95 8.23 -28.70
N GLN A 532 -2.66 7.20 -29.16
CA GLN A 532 -4.11 7.23 -29.32
C GLN A 532 -4.72 5.87 -28.96
N LYS A 533 -5.81 5.88 -28.17
CA LYS A 533 -6.50 4.65 -27.73
C LYS A 533 -7.39 4.05 -28.81
N THR A 534 -8.11 4.88 -29.56
CA THR A 534 -9.10 4.44 -30.56
C THR A 534 -9.11 5.36 -31.80
N PRO A 535 -8.80 4.84 -33.01
CA PRO A 535 -8.03 3.60 -33.24
C PRO A 535 -6.72 3.58 -32.43
N ARG A 536 -6.21 2.39 -32.14
CA ARG A 536 -4.96 2.24 -31.37
C ARG A 536 -3.78 2.63 -32.27
N ILE A 537 -3.07 3.70 -31.91
CA ILE A 537 -1.90 4.19 -32.65
C ILE A 537 -0.73 4.30 -31.68
N ALA A 538 0.43 3.76 -32.08
CA ALA A 538 1.68 3.86 -31.34
C ALA A 538 2.80 4.47 -32.19
N THR A 539 3.72 5.16 -31.54
CA THR A 539 4.93 5.74 -32.14
C THR A 539 6.18 5.30 -31.39
N ARG A 540 7.34 5.31 -32.05
CA ARG A 540 8.63 4.97 -31.43
C ARG A 540 9.12 6.11 -30.55
N GLY A 541 9.36 5.83 -29.28
CA GLY A 541 9.75 6.80 -28.27
C GLY A 541 8.69 7.87 -28.01
N ARG A 542 8.96 8.68 -27.00
CA ARG A 542 8.12 9.85 -26.69
C ARG A 542 8.92 10.87 -25.89
N ASP A 543 9.09 12.05 -26.48
CA ASP A 543 9.60 13.21 -25.75
C ASP A 543 8.53 13.77 -24.81
N SER A 544 8.98 14.42 -23.74
CA SER A 544 8.12 15.25 -22.90
C SER A 544 8.20 16.70 -23.36
N GLU A 545 7.17 17.15 -24.06
CA GLU A 545 7.02 18.53 -24.53
C GLU A 545 6.42 19.41 -23.42
N LEU A 546 7.17 20.41 -22.96
CA LEU A 546 6.79 21.27 -21.85
C LEU A 546 6.76 22.74 -22.27
N GLN A 547 6.03 23.53 -21.51
CA GLN A 547 5.97 24.98 -21.62
C GLN A 547 6.30 25.61 -20.27
N ILE A 548 7.23 26.55 -20.28
CA ILE A 548 7.51 27.46 -19.18
C ILE A 548 6.60 28.67 -19.35
N THR A 549 5.82 28.98 -18.32
CA THR A 549 4.95 30.17 -18.27
C THR A 549 4.82 30.64 -16.82
N VAL A 550 3.88 31.54 -16.56
CA VAL A 550 3.63 32.09 -15.23
C VAL A 550 2.16 32.13 -14.88
N ASP A 551 1.86 32.08 -13.58
CA ASP A 551 0.53 32.36 -13.05
C ASP A 551 0.26 33.87 -13.07
N ALA A 552 -0.25 34.37 -14.19
CA ALA A 552 -0.50 35.79 -14.41
C ALA A 552 -1.36 36.44 -13.30
N ALA A 553 -2.31 35.69 -12.74
CA ALA A 553 -3.21 36.20 -11.71
C ALA A 553 -2.53 36.40 -10.35
N ASN A 554 -1.43 35.69 -10.08
CA ASN A 554 -0.72 35.70 -8.80
C ASN A 554 0.74 36.20 -8.92
N LEU A 555 1.09 36.90 -10.01
CA LEU A 555 2.42 37.48 -10.17
C LEU A 555 2.69 38.60 -9.13
N PRO A 556 3.81 38.59 -8.40
CA PRO A 556 4.19 39.69 -7.50
C PRO A 556 4.55 40.98 -8.24
N GLU A 557 4.51 42.14 -7.58
CA GLU A 557 4.96 43.40 -8.17
C GLU A 557 6.49 43.47 -8.37
N GLY A 558 6.93 44.26 -9.36
CA GLY A 558 8.35 44.53 -9.63
C GLY A 558 8.95 43.74 -10.80
N GLN A 559 10.27 43.83 -10.96
CA GLN A 559 11.02 43.02 -11.90
C GLN A 559 11.09 41.58 -11.38
N LEU A 560 10.64 40.63 -12.21
CA LEU A 560 10.55 39.24 -11.82
C LEU A 560 11.53 38.40 -12.62
N SER A 561 12.36 37.64 -11.92
CA SER A 561 13.23 36.64 -12.49
C SER A 561 13.18 35.37 -11.65
N GLY A 562 13.47 34.23 -12.28
CA GLY A 562 13.57 32.96 -11.60
C GLY A 562 14.21 31.91 -12.47
N THR A 563 14.25 30.67 -11.98
CA THR A 563 14.85 29.54 -12.69
C THR A 563 13.91 28.35 -12.72
N VAL A 564 13.90 27.66 -13.84
CA VAL A 564 13.35 26.31 -13.99
C VAL A 564 14.52 25.35 -14.10
N ILE A 565 14.51 24.28 -13.32
CA ILE A 565 15.54 23.25 -13.32
C ILE A 565 14.90 21.92 -13.75
N ILE A 566 15.46 21.29 -14.76
CA ILE A 566 15.14 19.93 -15.18
C ILE A 566 16.28 19.02 -14.74
N GLU A 567 15.95 18.02 -13.94
CA GLU A 567 16.92 17.14 -13.28
C GLU A 567 16.61 15.67 -13.58
N PRO A 568 17.55 14.94 -14.21
CA PRO A 568 17.41 13.48 -14.38
C PRO A 568 17.42 12.77 -13.04
N LEU A 569 16.55 11.77 -12.88
CA LEU A 569 16.45 10.97 -11.64
C LEU A 569 17.05 9.57 -11.77
N LEU A 570 17.23 9.08 -13.00
CA LEU A 570 17.84 7.80 -13.31
C LEU A 570 18.67 7.91 -14.60
N GLY A 571 19.76 7.18 -14.65
CA GLY A 571 20.67 7.17 -15.80
C GLY A 571 21.58 8.40 -15.85
N GLY A 572 22.00 8.77 -17.06
CA GLY A 572 22.88 9.91 -17.29
C GLY A 572 22.16 11.15 -17.81
N GLY A 573 22.91 12.25 -17.93
CA GLY A 573 22.39 13.56 -18.29
C GLY A 573 22.73 14.60 -17.22
N GLY A 574 22.96 15.84 -17.63
CA GLY A 574 23.25 16.94 -16.71
C GLY A 574 21.98 17.65 -16.25
N ILE A 575 22.02 18.22 -15.04
CA ILE A 575 21.01 19.18 -14.60
C ILE A 575 20.98 20.34 -15.60
N THR A 576 19.79 20.66 -16.10
CA THR A 576 19.59 21.81 -16.98
C THR A 576 18.89 22.91 -16.22
N THR A 577 19.52 24.08 -16.14
CA THR A 577 18.92 25.29 -15.57
C THR A 577 18.53 26.24 -16.70
N ILE A 578 17.29 26.72 -16.66
CA ILE A 578 16.74 27.71 -17.58
C ILE A 578 16.41 28.96 -16.77
N THR A 579 17.00 30.09 -17.16
CA THR A 579 16.72 31.39 -16.55
C THR A 579 15.48 32.00 -17.18
N VAL A 580 14.57 32.49 -16.36
CA VAL A 580 13.31 33.11 -16.79
C VAL A 580 13.31 34.57 -16.38
N GLN A 581 13.08 35.47 -17.34
CA GLN A 581 12.81 36.88 -17.10
C GLN A 581 11.36 37.16 -17.45
N VAL A 582 10.63 37.87 -16.59
CA VAL A 582 9.22 38.22 -16.84
C VAL A 582 9.07 39.72 -17.00
N THR A 583 8.46 40.12 -18.10
CA THR A 583 8.10 41.50 -18.41
C THR A 583 6.58 41.64 -18.35
N ARG A 584 6.07 42.68 -17.68
CA ARG A 584 4.64 43.00 -17.72
C ARG A 584 4.32 43.94 -18.86
N ASP A 585 3.24 43.65 -19.59
CA ASP A 585 2.76 44.50 -20.69
C ASP A 585 1.91 45.69 -20.20
N SER A 586 1.52 45.71 -18.93
CA SER A 586 0.66 46.71 -18.31
C SER A 586 1.02 46.95 -16.84
N THR A 587 0.75 48.16 -16.33
CA THR A 587 1.07 48.61 -14.96
C THR A 587 0.08 48.12 -13.89
N GLY A 588 -0.83 47.20 -14.22
CA GLY A 588 -1.82 46.66 -13.29
C GLY A 588 -1.24 45.57 -12.39
N GLY A 589 -0.99 45.90 -11.12
CA GLY A 589 -0.72 44.93 -10.06
C GLY A 589 -2.03 44.37 -9.51
N GLY A 590 -2.23 43.06 -9.60
CA GLY A 590 -3.17 42.40 -8.71
C GLY A 590 -2.62 42.48 -7.29
N ALA A 591 -3.48 42.72 -6.29
CA ALA A 591 -3.10 42.55 -4.89
C ALA A 591 -2.47 41.15 -4.75
N PRO A 592 -1.42 40.96 -3.93
CA PRO A 592 -0.94 39.62 -3.65
C PRO A 592 -2.13 38.81 -3.18
N GLY A 593 -2.55 37.81 -3.98
CA GLY A 593 -3.52 36.83 -3.53
C GLY A 593 -3.04 36.31 -2.17
N PRO A 594 -3.96 35.93 -1.25
CA PRO A 594 -3.57 35.40 0.06
C PRO A 594 -2.40 34.45 -0.15
N GLY A 595 -1.24 34.84 0.37
CA GLY A 595 0.02 34.21 0.03
C GLY A 595 -0.04 32.76 0.47
N PHE A 596 -0.48 31.86 -0.41
CA PHE A 596 -0.55 30.45 -0.09
C PHE A 596 0.84 29.82 -0.02
N LYS A 597 1.90 30.59 -0.30
CA LYS A 597 3.27 30.10 -0.44
C LYS A 597 4.25 31.21 -0.05
N SER A 598 4.51 31.42 1.25
CA SER A 598 5.65 32.25 1.67
C SER A 598 6.96 31.52 1.31
N VAL A 599 7.83 32.22 0.60
CA VAL A 599 9.24 31.86 0.45
C VAL A 599 9.96 32.50 1.63
N LEU A 600 10.69 31.73 2.42
CA LEU A 600 11.68 32.31 3.32
C LEU A 600 12.84 32.85 2.46
N PRO A 601 13.21 34.13 2.58
CA PRO A 601 14.40 34.65 1.92
C PRO A 601 15.63 33.92 2.49
N GLY A 602 16.48 33.37 1.61
CA GLY A 602 17.82 32.91 2.02
C GLY A 602 18.17 31.43 1.88
N ILE A 603 17.45 30.63 1.09
CA ILE A 603 17.98 29.30 0.69
C ILE A 603 19.00 29.49 -0.44
N THR A 604 20.20 29.94 -0.06
CA THR A 604 21.42 29.65 -0.79
C THR A 604 21.85 28.22 -0.46
N TYR A 605 22.35 27.53 -1.49
CA TYR A 605 23.13 26.31 -1.39
C TYR A 605 24.20 26.46 -0.29
N GLU A 606 24.01 25.86 0.89
CA GLU A 606 25.08 25.50 1.85
C GLU A 606 24.50 24.79 3.10
N GLY A 607 25.03 23.60 3.40
CA GLY A 607 25.12 23.07 4.77
C GLY A 607 24.01 22.13 5.27
N SER A 608 24.30 20.82 5.23
CA SER A 608 23.84 19.81 6.19
C SER A 608 24.00 20.27 7.65
N PRO A 609 23.16 19.78 8.54
CA PRO A 609 23.61 18.69 9.42
C PRO A 609 23.20 17.31 8.92
#